data_AF-A0A939J1H9-F1
#
_entry.id   AF-A0A939J1H9-F1
#
_cell.length_a   1.000
_cell.length_b   1.000
_cell.length_c   1.000
_cell.angle_alpha   90.00
_cell.angle_beta   90.00
_cell.angle_gamma   90.00
#
_symmetry.space_group_name_H-M   'P 1'
#
loop_
_entity.id
_entity.type
_entity.pdbx_description
1 polymer ?
#
loop_
_entity_poly.entity_id
_entity_poly.type
_entity_poly.pdbx_seq_one_letter_code
_entity_poly.pdbx_strand_id
1 'polypeptide(L)'
;MTIGIALSGPNAGLGIFRALAAVEKIGRGAVGGFVSYAALTEDGRLLRAQTQDGGTSTLFGGAEPPAELAAAKRAVLMSSGPNRPEPLAQFTPGEVGVALITGHRLPNVSAGGGVAPNVRLLDALRQGTPVQDAVASVLEANGNADAGLIALTSSGEIAMGDTEFVRMREDRGSLLFSSGNNRLTGAVIHNSIFPVRGVTELVAGVALDCFEDPDRSDHMLRIDETVAIVPSDRERVHVDGNGKIVSVDVARGRIEDGYLEGSIFLYQSPVFRDGELIGHISGEEPYTIVRDYHAVSFSGKGSARIALKEVMS
;
A
#
# COMPACT_ATOMS: atom_id res chain seq x y z
N MET A 1 15.70 16.35 2.39
CA MET A 1 15.88 14.93 2.73
C MET A 1 14.53 14.41 3.13
N THR A 2 13.88 13.65 2.27
CA THR A 2 12.42 13.62 2.22
C THR A 2 11.97 12.36 1.49
N ILE A 3 10.71 11.99 1.68
CA ILE A 3 9.99 10.99 0.90
C ILE A 3 8.79 11.66 0.24
N GLY A 4 8.60 11.41 -1.06
CA GLY A 4 7.41 11.76 -1.81
C GLY A 4 6.67 10.49 -2.20
N ILE A 5 5.36 10.45 -1.96
CA ILE A 5 4.49 9.32 -2.31
C ILE A 5 3.27 9.86 -3.06
N ALA A 6 2.91 9.22 -4.16
CA ALA A 6 1.67 9.47 -4.89
C ALA A 6 0.94 8.15 -5.14
N LEU A 7 -0.39 8.15 -4.99
CA LEU A 7 -1.24 7.02 -5.32
C LEU A 7 -2.46 7.47 -6.13
N SER A 8 -2.84 6.65 -7.10
CA SER A 8 -4.05 6.76 -7.90
C SER A 8 -4.81 5.44 -7.84
N GLY A 9 -6.05 5.48 -7.36
CA GLY A 9 -6.91 4.31 -7.19
C GLY A 9 -7.75 4.39 -5.92
N PRO A 10 -8.64 3.41 -5.67
CA PRO A 10 -9.45 3.39 -4.47
C PRO A 10 -8.59 3.43 -3.20
N ASN A 11 -9.03 4.20 -2.20
CA ASN A 11 -8.34 4.39 -0.92
C ASN A 11 -6.91 4.94 -1.03
N ALA A 12 -6.56 5.65 -2.12
CA ALA A 12 -5.22 6.22 -2.29
C ALA A 12 -4.80 7.11 -1.10
N GLY A 13 -5.74 7.86 -0.52
CA GLY A 13 -5.43 8.69 0.64
C GLY A 13 -5.05 7.91 1.91
N LEU A 14 -5.79 6.84 2.21
CA LEU A 14 -5.41 5.91 3.29
C LEU A 14 -4.09 5.21 2.98
N GLY A 15 -3.91 4.78 1.73
CA GLY A 15 -2.71 4.08 1.26
C GLY A 15 -1.43 4.88 1.46
N ILE A 16 -1.40 6.17 1.06
CA ILE A 16 -0.19 6.99 1.27
C ILE A 16 0.08 7.24 2.75
N PHE A 17 -0.97 7.41 3.56
CA PHE A 17 -0.82 7.61 5.00
C PHE A 17 -0.22 6.38 5.68
N ARG A 18 -0.82 5.20 5.46
CA ARG A 18 -0.34 3.94 6.04
C ARG A 18 1.06 3.57 5.53
N ALA A 19 1.34 3.82 4.25
CA ALA A 19 2.67 3.62 3.69
C ALA A 19 3.73 4.49 4.37
N LEU A 20 3.45 5.78 4.59
CA LEU A 20 4.36 6.66 5.34
C LEU A 20 4.51 6.18 6.80
N ALA A 21 3.42 5.81 7.47
CA ALA A 21 3.46 5.32 8.86
C ALA A 21 4.32 4.06 9.00
N ALA A 22 4.25 3.15 8.02
CA ALA A 22 5.09 1.96 7.98
C ALA A 22 6.57 2.32 7.82
N VAL A 23 6.91 3.26 6.94
CA VAL A 23 8.29 3.75 6.78
C VAL A 23 8.77 4.45 8.05
N GLU A 24 7.94 5.26 8.70
CA GLU A 24 8.28 5.93 9.98
C GLU A 24 8.58 4.93 11.10
N LYS A 25 7.94 3.76 11.09
CA LYS A 25 8.14 2.71 12.11
C LYS A 25 9.48 1.99 12.00
N ILE A 26 10.00 1.81 10.78
CA ILE A 26 11.23 1.01 10.54
C ILE A 26 12.42 1.82 10.04
N GLY A 27 12.14 3.00 9.47
CA GLY A 27 13.11 3.86 8.83
C GLY A 27 13.86 4.70 9.85
N ARG A 28 15.13 4.99 9.55
CA ARG A 28 15.93 6.00 10.26
C ARG A 28 16.41 7.07 9.30
N GLY A 29 16.83 8.21 9.83
CA GLY A 29 17.30 9.35 9.05
C GLY A 29 16.20 10.40 8.91
N ALA A 30 15.97 10.89 7.70
CA ALA A 30 15.10 12.04 7.49
C ALA A 30 13.62 11.65 7.29
N VAL A 31 13.00 11.12 8.34
CA VAL A 31 11.59 10.68 8.36
C VAL A 31 10.97 10.95 9.74
N GLY A 32 9.63 11.00 9.82
CA GLY A 32 8.91 11.19 11.09
C GLY A 32 8.72 12.64 11.56
N GLY A 33 8.99 13.62 10.70
CA GLY A 33 8.84 15.05 11.01
C GLY A 33 7.68 15.70 10.27
N PHE A 34 7.95 16.72 9.46
CA PHE A 34 6.89 17.41 8.72
C PHE A 34 6.22 16.48 7.70
N VAL A 35 4.92 16.71 7.48
CA VAL A 35 4.17 16.12 6.37
C VAL A 35 3.35 17.20 5.70
N SER A 36 3.43 17.28 4.37
CA SER A 36 2.46 17.99 3.53
C SER A 36 1.65 16.95 2.77
N TYR A 37 0.34 16.90 3.03
CA TYR A 37 -0.58 15.95 2.42
C TYR A 37 -1.60 16.70 1.55
N ALA A 38 -1.89 16.18 0.36
CA ALA A 38 -2.92 16.70 -0.52
C ALA A 38 -3.69 15.57 -1.19
N ALA A 39 -5.01 15.69 -1.28
CA ALA A 39 -5.84 14.71 -1.97
C ALA A 39 -6.96 15.38 -2.77
N LEU A 40 -7.32 14.75 -3.89
CA LEU A 40 -8.51 15.08 -4.66
C LEU A 40 -9.62 14.11 -4.24
N THR A 41 -10.65 14.66 -3.63
CA THR A 41 -11.83 13.93 -3.16
C THR A 41 -12.76 13.58 -4.33
N GLU A 42 -13.71 12.68 -4.09
CA GLU A 42 -14.64 12.22 -5.12
C GLU A 42 -15.57 13.33 -5.64
N ASP A 43 -15.91 14.30 -4.78
CA ASP A 43 -16.68 15.49 -5.14
C ASP A 43 -15.83 16.58 -5.84
N GLY A 44 -14.57 16.28 -6.17
CA GLY A 44 -13.69 17.16 -6.93
C GLY A 44 -13.04 18.27 -6.10
N ARG A 45 -13.06 18.21 -4.76
CA ARG A 45 -12.35 19.17 -3.92
C ARG A 45 -10.89 18.78 -3.73
N LEU A 46 -10.05 19.80 -3.56
CA LEU A 46 -8.68 19.65 -3.10
C LEU A 46 -8.62 19.84 -1.59
N LEU A 47 -8.40 18.75 -0.86
CA LEU A 47 -8.23 18.77 0.58
C LEU A 47 -6.75 18.64 0.95
N ARG A 48 -6.39 19.26 2.07
CA ARG A 48 -5.02 19.31 2.56
C ARG A 48 -4.98 19.02 4.05
N ALA A 49 -3.90 18.39 4.47
CA ALA A 49 -3.53 18.23 5.86
C ALA A 49 -2.03 18.41 5.98
N GLN A 50 -1.58 18.88 7.14
CA GLN A 50 -0.16 19.14 7.35
C GLN A 50 0.22 19.02 8.83
N THR A 51 1.47 18.69 9.07
CA THR A 51 2.11 18.80 10.38
C THR A 51 3.56 19.21 10.20
N GLN A 52 4.13 19.93 11.16
CA GLN A 52 5.54 20.30 11.14
C GLN A 52 6.45 19.23 11.75
N ASP A 53 5.91 18.42 12.67
CA ASP A 53 6.68 17.48 13.46
C ASP A 53 5.83 16.27 13.88
N GLY A 54 6.46 15.12 14.07
CA GLY A 54 5.81 13.87 14.50
C GLY A 54 5.17 13.04 13.38
N GLY A 55 5.26 13.45 12.12
CA GLY A 55 4.89 12.59 10.99
C GLY A 55 3.41 12.20 10.98
N THR A 56 3.14 10.94 10.67
CA THR A 56 1.78 10.38 10.72
C THR A 56 1.17 10.39 12.11
N SER A 57 1.98 10.39 13.18
CA SER A 57 1.49 10.40 14.57
C SER A 57 0.87 11.73 15.01
N THR A 58 1.00 12.79 14.21
CA THR A 58 0.42 14.11 14.51
C THR A 58 -0.46 14.67 13.38
N LEU A 59 -0.27 14.24 12.14
CA LEU A 59 -0.94 14.77 10.94
C LEU A 59 -2.48 14.88 11.06
N PHE A 60 -3.12 13.88 11.68
CA PHE A 60 -4.55 13.84 11.93
C PHE A 60 -4.87 13.69 13.42
N GLY A 61 -4.05 14.30 14.29
CA GLY A 61 -4.13 14.08 15.74
C GLY A 61 -3.75 12.67 16.16
N GLY A 62 -2.94 11.97 15.35
CA GLY A 62 -2.46 10.61 15.60
C GLY A 62 -3.42 9.49 15.21
N ALA A 63 -4.56 9.82 14.61
CA ALA A 63 -5.49 8.84 14.06
C ALA A 63 -5.27 8.64 12.54
N GLU A 64 -6.01 7.69 11.97
CA GLU A 64 -6.13 7.57 10.51
C GLU A 64 -6.78 8.83 9.90
N PRO A 65 -6.58 9.07 8.58
CA PRO A 65 -7.21 10.20 7.89
C PRO A 65 -8.74 10.16 8.05
N PRO A 66 -9.41 11.33 8.16
CA PRO A 66 -10.86 11.42 8.06
C PRO A 66 -11.39 10.70 6.82
N ALA A 67 -12.59 10.11 6.90
CA ALA A 67 -13.14 9.23 5.86
C ALA A 67 -13.05 9.81 4.44
N GLU A 68 -13.29 11.12 4.28
CA GLU A 68 -13.21 11.80 3.00
C GLU A 68 -11.78 11.82 2.40
N LEU A 69 -10.78 12.02 3.25
CA LEU A 69 -9.38 11.95 2.85
C LEU A 69 -8.93 10.51 2.64
N ALA A 70 -9.36 9.59 3.50
CA ALA A 70 -9.02 8.17 3.40
C ALA A 70 -9.53 7.55 2.08
N ALA A 71 -10.77 7.84 1.69
CA ALA A 71 -11.41 7.32 0.48
C ALA A 71 -10.99 8.06 -0.81
N ALA A 72 -10.22 9.15 -0.72
CA ALA A 72 -9.79 9.91 -1.88
C ALA A 72 -9.05 9.01 -2.86
N LYS A 73 -9.38 9.15 -4.15
CA LYS A 73 -8.84 8.29 -5.21
C LYS A 73 -7.49 8.76 -5.75
N ARG A 74 -7.07 9.97 -5.38
CA ARG A 74 -5.82 10.59 -5.80
C ARG A 74 -5.26 11.34 -4.62
N ALA A 75 -4.07 10.94 -4.19
CA ALA A 75 -3.44 11.55 -3.05
C ALA A 75 -1.94 11.58 -3.24
N VAL A 76 -1.33 12.65 -2.73
CA VAL A 76 0.11 12.80 -2.65
C VAL A 76 0.50 13.27 -1.26
N LEU A 77 1.70 12.88 -0.83
CA LEU A 77 2.33 13.49 0.32
C LEU A 77 3.82 13.70 0.10
N MET A 78 4.39 14.63 0.86
CA MET A 78 5.82 14.81 1.05
C MET A 78 6.11 14.85 2.54
N SER A 79 7.11 14.09 3.00
CA SER A 79 7.51 14.02 4.41
C SER A 79 9.04 14.08 4.57
N SER A 80 9.52 14.44 5.76
CA SER A 80 10.94 14.58 6.13
C SER A 80 11.10 14.72 7.65
N GLY A 81 12.32 14.53 8.17
CA GLY A 81 12.64 14.72 9.60
C GLY A 81 12.54 16.16 10.14
N PRO A 82 13.23 17.17 9.58
CA PRO A 82 13.16 18.53 10.12
C PRO A 82 11.93 19.33 9.65
N ASN A 83 11.52 20.30 10.48
CA ASN A 83 10.54 21.35 10.14
C ASN A 83 10.90 22.07 8.84
N ARG A 84 9.87 22.61 8.17
CA ARG A 84 10.02 23.32 6.91
C ARG A 84 9.41 24.72 6.93
N PRO A 85 9.86 25.60 6.01
CA PRO A 85 9.20 26.88 5.79
C PRO A 85 7.72 26.67 5.46
N GLU A 86 6.87 27.44 6.13
CA GLU A 86 5.44 27.50 5.82
C GLU A 86 5.17 28.43 4.63
N PRO A 87 4.06 28.23 3.90
CA PRO A 87 3.06 27.18 4.08
C PRO A 87 3.55 25.82 3.57
N LEU A 88 3.23 24.72 4.27
CA LEU A 88 3.69 23.37 3.86
C LEU A 88 3.08 22.92 2.54
N ALA A 89 1.91 23.46 2.16
CA ALA A 89 1.30 23.22 0.85
C ALA A 89 2.23 23.48 -0.35
N GLN A 90 3.29 24.28 -0.19
CA GLN A 90 4.31 24.50 -1.23
C GLN A 90 5.08 23.24 -1.63
N PHE A 91 5.12 22.22 -0.76
CA PHE A 91 5.79 20.94 -1.01
C PHE A 91 4.91 19.98 -1.81
N THR A 92 3.59 20.18 -1.80
CA THR A 92 2.63 19.40 -2.58
C THR A 92 1.65 20.31 -3.34
N PRO A 93 2.13 21.12 -4.32
CA PRO A 93 1.24 21.98 -5.08
C PRO A 93 0.27 21.12 -5.88
N GLY A 94 -0.94 21.62 -6.06
CA GLY A 94 -1.98 20.88 -6.76
C GLY A 94 -3.16 21.76 -7.12
N GLU A 95 -3.86 21.35 -8.17
CA GLU A 95 -4.99 22.07 -8.75
C GLU A 95 -6.08 21.08 -9.19
N VAL A 96 -7.32 21.39 -8.83
CA VAL A 96 -8.49 20.58 -9.19
C VAL A 96 -8.60 20.47 -10.71
N GLY A 97 -8.87 19.27 -11.21
CA GLY A 97 -8.98 19.01 -12.64
C GLY A 97 -7.64 18.92 -13.38
N VAL A 98 -6.52 19.31 -12.75
CA VAL A 98 -5.19 19.27 -13.37
C VAL A 98 -4.34 18.14 -12.78
N ALA A 99 -3.73 18.36 -11.62
CA ALA A 99 -2.77 17.43 -11.03
C ALA A 99 -2.47 17.74 -9.56
N LEU A 100 -1.89 16.75 -8.89
CA LEU A 100 -1.19 16.85 -7.62
C LEU A 100 0.30 16.57 -7.88
N ILE A 101 1.17 17.41 -7.32
CA ILE A 101 2.62 17.26 -7.42
C ILE A 101 3.17 16.94 -6.03
N THR A 102 4.18 16.09 -5.97
CA THR A 102 5.02 15.90 -4.78
C THR A 102 6.45 15.60 -5.22
N GLY A 103 7.32 15.21 -4.30
CA GLY A 103 8.62 14.68 -4.63
C GLY A 103 9.52 14.56 -3.43
N HIS A 104 10.82 14.68 -3.67
CA HIS A 104 11.82 14.69 -2.62
C HIS A 104 12.89 15.75 -2.90
N ARG A 105 13.78 15.96 -1.92
CA ARG A 105 14.72 17.06 -1.83
C ARG A 105 14.00 18.40 -1.64
N LEU A 106 14.25 19.38 -2.49
CA LEU A 106 13.75 20.74 -2.40
C LEU A 106 13.06 21.14 -3.72
N PRO A 107 12.00 20.41 -4.15
CA PRO A 107 11.35 20.65 -5.44
C PRO A 107 10.59 21.99 -5.49
N ASN A 108 10.37 22.60 -4.32
CA ASN A 108 9.77 23.92 -4.11
C ASN A 108 10.78 25.08 -4.16
N VAL A 109 12.09 24.80 -4.27
CA VAL A 109 13.13 25.84 -4.31
C VAL A 109 13.51 26.10 -5.76
N SER A 110 13.53 27.37 -6.16
CA SER A 110 14.04 27.76 -7.46
C SER A 110 15.55 27.95 -7.44
N ALA A 111 16.23 27.37 -8.43
CA ALA A 111 17.62 27.71 -8.70
C ALA A 111 17.66 29.16 -9.24
N GLY A 112 18.40 30.05 -8.58
CA GLY A 112 18.66 31.41 -9.06
C GLY A 112 17.46 32.36 -9.12
N GLY A 113 16.41 32.14 -8.31
CA GLY A 113 15.26 33.05 -8.22
C GLY A 113 14.18 32.90 -9.30
N GLY A 114 14.25 31.86 -10.13
CA GLY A 114 13.21 31.52 -11.11
C GLY A 114 11.95 30.89 -10.50
N VAL A 115 11.12 30.26 -11.35
CA VAL A 115 9.98 29.43 -10.90
C VAL A 115 10.49 28.07 -10.40
N ALA A 116 10.00 27.61 -9.25
CA ALA A 116 10.37 26.33 -8.66
C ALA A 116 9.97 25.12 -9.55
N PRO A 117 10.75 24.02 -9.58
CA PRO A 117 10.47 22.86 -10.43
C PRO A 117 9.07 22.27 -10.26
N ASN A 118 8.57 22.13 -9.03
CA ASN A 118 7.22 21.58 -8.80
C ASN A 118 6.09 22.50 -9.32
N VAL A 119 6.27 23.81 -9.26
CA VAL A 119 5.32 24.79 -9.81
C VAL A 119 5.37 24.76 -11.33
N ARG A 120 6.58 24.75 -11.94
CA ARG A 120 6.73 24.61 -13.39
C ARG A 120 6.06 23.35 -13.93
N LEU A 121 6.17 22.24 -13.19
CA LEU A 121 5.54 20.98 -13.54
C LEU A 121 4.01 21.10 -13.51
N LEU A 122 3.44 21.69 -12.45
CA LEU A 122 2.00 21.93 -12.39
C LEU A 122 1.53 22.84 -13.55
N ASP A 123 2.29 23.88 -13.87
CA ASP A 123 1.99 24.80 -14.97
C ASP A 123 2.01 24.11 -16.34
N ALA A 124 2.99 23.21 -16.58
CA ALA A 124 3.06 22.44 -17.81
C ALA A 124 1.87 21.49 -17.98
N LEU A 125 1.43 20.85 -16.89
CA LEU A 125 0.23 19.99 -16.89
C LEU A 125 -1.05 20.81 -17.09
N ARG A 126 -1.13 22.02 -16.50
CA ARG A 126 -2.25 22.94 -16.74
C ARG A 126 -2.37 23.33 -18.21
N GLN A 127 -1.24 23.40 -18.92
CA GLN A 127 -1.19 23.66 -20.36
C GLN A 127 -1.53 22.43 -21.22
N GLY A 128 -1.84 21.28 -20.62
CA GLY A 128 -2.22 20.05 -21.31
C GLY A 128 -1.04 19.21 -21.80
N THR A 129 0.18 19.48 -21.31
CA THR A 129 1.34 18.64 -21.63
C THR A 129 1.14 17.24 -21.05
N PRO A 130 1.35 16.14 -21.81
CA PRO A 130 1.28 14.79 -21.28
C PRO A 130 2.21 14.60 -20.08
N VAL A 131 1.79 13.80 -19.09
CA VAL A 131 2.47 13.75 -17.78
C VAL A 131 3.93 13.31 -17.86
N GLN A 132 4.24 12.36 -18.75
CA GLN A 132 5.61 11.88 -18.95
C GLN A 132 6.49 12.97 -19.57
N ASP A 133 5.98 13.65 -20.59
CA ASP A 133 6.70 14.71 -21.29
C ASP A 133 6.93 15.93 -20.39
N ALA A 134 5.93 16.28 -19.57
CA ALA A 134 6.02 17.38 -18.61
C ALA A 134 7.09 17.11 -17.56
N VAL A 135 7.11 15.91 -16.96
CA VAL A 135 8.14 15.53 -15.98
C VAL A 135 9.52 15.53 -16.61
N ALA A 136 9.69 14.87 -17.77
CA ALA A 136 10.97 14.81 -18.46
C ALA A 136 11.51 16.21 -18.78
N SER A 137 10.69 17.07 -19.38
CA SER A 137 11.08 18.43 -19.78
C SER A 137 11.45 19.31 -18.59
N VAL A 138 10.71 19.22 -17.48
CA VAL A 138 11.02 20.01 -16.27
C VAL A 138 12.32 19.53 -15.63
N LEU A 139 12.57 18.22 -15.56
CA LEU A 139 13.81 17.69 -15.00
C LEU A 139 15.02 18.07 -15.86
N GLU A 140 14.91 17.99 -17.18
CA GLU A 140 15.96 18.40 -18.13
C GLU A 140 16.28 19.89 -18.02
N ALA A 141 15.25 20.75 -18.00
CA ALA A 141 15.42 22.19 -17.86
C ALA A 141 15.98 22.62 -16.50
N ASN A 142 15.99 21.73 -15.50
CA ASN A 142 16.43 22.01 -14.13
C ASN A 142 17.48 20.99 -13.65
N GLY A 143 18.38 20.52 -14.52
CA GLY A 143 19.35 19.47 -14.19
C GLY A 143 20.20 19.72 -12.93
N ASN A 144 20.50 20.99 -12.62
CA ASN A 144 21.29 21.39 -11.43
C ASN A 144 20.45 21.64 -10.16
N ALA A 145 19.12 21.52 -10.20
CA ALA A 145 18.27 21.74 -9.03
C ALA A 145 18.36 20.55 -8.06
N ASP A 146 18.24 20.80 -6.75
CA ASP A 146 18.13 19.74 -5.74
C ASP A 146 16.67 19.25 -5.65
N ALA A 147 16.19 18.59 -6.72
CA ALA A 147 14.80 18.17 -6.85
C ALA A 147 14.65 16.78 -7.48
N GLY A 148 13.76 15.97 -6.91
CA GLY A 148 13.08 14.91 -7.65
C GLY A 148 11.57 15.14 -7.54
N LEU A 149 10.83 14.74 -8.57
CA LEU A 149 9.43 15.11 -8.79
C LEU A 149 8.58 13.87 -9.02
N ILE A 150 7.34 13.92 -8.54
CA ILE A 150 6.24 13.03 -8.92
C ILE A 150 5.06 13.92 -9.33
N ALA A 151 4.51 13.66 -10.52
CA ALA A 151 3.22 14.20 -10.95
C ALA A 151 2.17 13.09 -10.94
N LEU A 152 1.00 13.43 -10.41
CA LEU A 152 -0.22 12.62 -10.45
C LEU A 152 -1.34 13.49 -11.04
N THR A 153 -1.80 13.16 -12.24
CA THR A 153 -2.88 13.92 -12.90
C THR A 153 -4.24 13.63 -12.27
N SER A 154 -5.23 14.49 -12.55
CA SER A 154 -6.64 14.27 -12.16
C SER A 154 -7.24 13.02 -12.81
N SER A 155 -6.76 12.62 -13.99
CA SER A 155 -7.09 11.37 -14.69
C SER A 155 -6.45 10.14 -14.05
N GLY A 156 -5.47 10.31 -13.16
CA GLY A 156 -4.81 9.23 -12.45
C GLY A 156 -3.53 8.70 -13.10
N GLU A 157 -2.99 9.42 -14.08
CA GLU A 157 -1.70 9.12 -14.71
C GLU A 157 -0.56 9.60 -13.81
N ILE A 158 0.53 8.83 -13.74
CA ILE A 158 1.67 9.11 -12.87
C ILE A 158 2.96 9.12 -13.67
N ALA A 159 3.80 10.12 -13.43
CA ALA A 159 5.20 10.14 -13.87
C ALA A 159 6.09 10.64 -12.75
N MET A 160 7.34 10.19 -12.72
CA MET A 160 8.31 10.60 -11.72
C MET A 160 9.73 10.63 -12.26
N GLY A 161 10.61 11.37 -11.60
CA GLY A 161 12.03 11.31 -11.87
C GLY A 161 12.86 12.29 -11.05
N ASP A 162 14.17 12.07 -11.10
CA ASP A 162 15.17 12.90 -10.45
C ASP A 162 15.88 13.78 -11.47
N THR A 163 16.22 15.01 -11.06
CA THR A 163 17.16 15.87 -11.77
C THR A 163 18.55 15.22 -11.82
N GLU A 164 19.39 15.66 -12.76
CA GLU A 164 20.77 15.16 -12.88
C GLU A 164 21.54 15.26 -11.57
N PHE A 165 21.43 16.40 -10.87
CA PHE A 165 22.08 16.63 -9.59
C PHE A 165 21.68 15.61 -8.51
N VAL A 166 20.38 15.29 -8.42
CA VAL A 166 19.87 14.34 -7.43
C VAL A 166 20.22 12.90 -7.79
N ARG A 167 20.31 12.55 -9.08
CA ARG A 167 20.69 11.20 -9.54
C ARG A 167 22.09 10.78 -9.07
N MET A 168 22.98 11.74 -8.82
CA MET A 168 24.33 11.50 -8.29
C MET A 168 24.35 10.98 -6.85
N ARG A 169 23.23 11.05 -6.13
CA ARG A 169 23.15 10.58 -4.74
C ARG A 169 23.08 9.06 -4.68
N GLU A 170 23.82 8.47 -3.76
CA GLU A 170 23.79 7.03 -3.47
C GLU A 170 22.74 6.63 -2.43
N ASP A 171 22.17 7.60 -1.72
CA ASP A 171 21.21 7.40 -0.63
C ASP A 171 19.75 7.56 -1.08
N ARG A 172 19.46 7.27 -2.36
CA ARG A 172 18.14 7.43 -2.99
C ARG A 172 17.48 6.09 -3.30
N GLY A 173 16.14 6.10 -3.30
CA GLY A 173 15.33 5.00 -3.81
C GLY A 173 14.12 5.56 -4.56
N SER A 174 13.70 4.85 -5.60
CA SER A 174 12.52 5.20 -6.39
C SER A 174 11.83 3.95 -6.94
N LEU A 175 10.50 3.97 -6.96
CA LEU A 175 9.69 2.89 -7.52
C LEU A 175 8.37 3.43 -8.10
N LEU A 176 8.04 2.98 -9.31
CA LEU A 176 6.70 3.08 -9.90
C LEU A 176 6.09 1.67 -9.85
N PHE A 177 4.85 1.55 -9.39
CA PHE A 177 4.19 0.25 -9.18
C PHE A 177 2.70 0.31 -9.51
N SER A 178 2.09 -0.86 -9.71
CA SER A 178 0.65 -1.01 -9.91
C SER A 178 0.13 -2.32 -9.34
N SER A 179 -1.16 -2.37 -9.02
CA SER A 179 -1.87 -3.62 -8.75
C SER A 179 -1.96 -4.47 -10.03
N GLY A 180 -2.18 -5.78 -9.89
CA GLY A 180 -2.23 -6.69 -11.05
C GLY A 180 -3.32 -6.33 -12.09
N ASN A 181 -4.35 -5.58 -11.68
CA ASN A 181 -5.44 -5.08 -12.52
C ASN A 181 -5.33 -3.59 -12.86
N ASN A 182 -4.23 -2.92 -12.49
CA ASN A 182 -3.98 -1.48 -12.68
C ASN A 182 -5.04 -0.54 -12.11
N ARG A 183 -5.89 -1.02 -11.18
CA ARG A 183 -6.86 -0.16 -10.47
C ARG A 183 -6.22 0.69 -9.38
N LEU A 184 -5.03 0.28 -8.92
CA LEU A 184 -4.14 1.10 -8.11
C LEU A 184 -2.82 1.26 -8.87
N THR A 185 -2.34 2.49 -8.99
CA THR A 185 -0.99 2.83 -9.44
C THR A 185 -0.34 3.77 -8.45
N GLY A 186 0.98 3.71 -8.34
CA GLY A 186 1.71 4.46 -7.33
C GLY A 186 3.13 4.79 -7.73
N ALA A 187 3.63 5.89 -7.17
CA ALA A 187 5.03 6.30 -7.26
C ALA A 187 5.56 6.69 -5.89
N VAL A 188 6.81 6.33 -5.65
CA VAL A 188 7.56 6.76 -4.47
C VAL A 188 8.97 7.14 -4.88
N ILE A 189 9.46 8.27 -4.35
CA ILE A 189 10.87 8.68 -4.41
C ILE A 189 11.30 9.11 -3.02
N HIS A 190 12.50 8.72 -2.59
CA HIS A 190 13.03 9.13 -1.29
C HIS A 190 14.54 9.27 -1.30
N ASN A 191 15.06 9.96 -0.29
CA ASN A 191 16.49 10.01 -0.02
C ASN A 191 16.78 10.12 1.48
N SER A 192 17.97 9.68 1.91
CA SER A 192 18.44 9.78 3.31
C SER A 192 17.49 9.13 4.34
N ILE A 193 16.74 8.12 3.90
CA ILE A 193 15.96 7.22 4.76
C ILE A 193 16.60 5.86 4.62
N PHE A 194 16.95 5.24 5.75
CA PHE A 194 17.70 4.01 5.80
C PHE A 194 16.92 2.89 6.51
N PRO A 195 17.08 1.61 6.10
CA PRO A 195 17.87 1.16 4.94
C PRO A 195 17.34 1.74 3.62
N VAL A 196 18.23 2.09 2.69
CA VAL A 196 17.80 2.70 1.42
C VAL A 196 17.01 1.69 0.59
N ARG A 197 17.52 0.45 0.52
CA ARG A 197 16.82 -0.68 -0.10
C ARG A 197 15.66 -1.12 0.78
N GLY A 198 14.54 -1.45 0.17
CA GLY A 198 13.34 -1.97 0.86
C GLY A 198 12.34 -0.89 1.28
N VAL A 199 12.73 0.39 1.38
CA VAL A 199 11.79 1.47 1.72
C VAL A 199 10.74 1.65 0.64
N THR A 200 11.16 1.70 -0.63
CA THR A 200 10.22 1.81 -1.76
C THR A 200 9.29 0.62 -1.88
N GLU A 201 9.81 -0.59 -1.64
CA GLU A 201 9.06 -1.84 -1.69
C GLU A 201 8.06 -1.94 -0.53
N LEU A 202 8.44 -1.47 0.67
CA LEU A 202 7.51 -1.37 1.80
C LEU A 202 6.36 -0.40 1.49
N VAL A 203 6.66 0.76 0.91
CA VAL A 203 5.64 1.73 0.50
C VAL A 203 4.67 1.10 -0.50
N ALA A 204 5.19 0.41 -1.52
CA ALA A 204 4.37 -0.25 -2.51
C ALA A 204 3.51 -1.37 -1.92
N GLY A 205 4.10 -2.26 -1.10
CA GLY A 205 3.38 -3.36 -0.45
C GLY A 205 2.24 -2.85 0.44
N VAL A 206 2.52 -1.89 1.33
CA VAL A 206 1.49 -1.35 2.24
C VAL A 206 0.39 -0.61 1.46
N ALA A 207 0.75 0.12 0.40
CA ALA A 207 -0.23 0.78 -0.44
C ALA A 207 -1.14 -0.23 -1.19
N LEU A 208 -0.56 -1.31 -1.70
CA LEU A 208 -1.28 -2.40 -2.36
C LEU A 208 -2.19 -3.14 -1.37
N ASP A 209 -1.73 -3.42 -0.15
CA ASP A 209 -2.54 -4.06 0.88
C ASP A 209 -3.78 -3.23 1.25
N CYS A 210 -3.67 -1.89 1.23
CA CYS A 210 -4.81 -1.00 1.46
C CYS A 210 -5.88 -1.07 0.35
N PHE A 211 -5.53 -1.61 -0.82
CA PHE A 211 -6.42 -1.75 -1.96
C PHE A 211 -6.91 -3.20 -2.15
N GLU A 212 -5.99 -4.16 -2.10
CA GLU A 212 -6.28 -5.58 -2.36
C GLU A 212 -6.80 -6.32 -1.13
N ASP A 213 -6.45 -5.80 0.06
CA ASP A 213 -6.80 -6.35 1.38
C ASP A 213 -6.63 -7.89 1.37
N PRO A 214 -5.39 -8.38 1.13
CA PRO A 214 -5.14 -9.79 0.85
C PRO A 214 -5.49 -10.70 2.04
N ASP A 215 -5.45 -10.15 3.25
CA ASP A 215 -5.81 -10.78 4.51
C ASP A 215 -7.24 -10.48 4.96
N ARG A 216 -8.04 -9.77 4.14
CA ARG A 216 -9.47 -9.53 4.41
C ARG A 216 -10.17 -10.81 4.82
N SER A 217 -10.93 -10.71 5.90
CA SER A 217 -11.83 -11.76 6.36
C SER A 217 -13.27 -11.26 6.29
N ASP A 218 -14.07 -11.86 5.42
CA ASP A 218 -15.50 -11.58 5.32
C ASP A 218 -16.26 -12.35 6.42
N HIS A 219 -15.80 -13.57 6.73
CA HIS A 219 -16.38 -14.42 7.78
C HIS A 219 -15.33 -15.21 8.55
N MET A 220 -15.70 -15.64 9.77
CA MET A 220 -14.89 -16.58 10.56
C MET A 220 -15.57 -17.94 10.61
N LEU A 221 -14.92 -18.94 10.04
CA LEU A 221 -15.29 -20.34 10.13
C LEU A 221 -14.80 -20.94 11.45
N ARG A 222 -15.46 -22.01 11.90
CA ARG A 222 -15.04 -22.78 13.08
C ARG A 222 -14.56 -24.16 12.65
N ILE A 223 -13.42 -24.58 13.19
CA ILE A 223 -12.92 -25.96 13.08
C ILE A 223 -12.66 -26.52 14.46
N ASP A 224 -12.92 -27.81 14.66
CA ASP A 224 -12.60 -28.55 15.88
C ASP A 224 -12.20 -29.99 15.54
N GLU A 225 -11.78 -30.75 16.55
CA GLU A 225 -11.25 -32.12 16.43
C GLU A 225 -12.22 -33.11 15.73
N THR A 226 -13.49 -32.73 15.54
CA THR A 226 -14.47 -33.56 14.81
C THR A 226 -14.34 -33.47 13.30
N VAL A 227 -13.48 -32.59 12.77
CA VAL A 227 -13.26 -32.46 11.32
C VAL A 227 -12.70 -33.76 10.74
N ALA A 228 -13.28 -34.21 9.63
CA ALA A 228 -12.75 -35.35 8.89
C ALA A 228 -11.58 -34.91 7.99
N ILE A 229 -10.47 -35.63 8.06
CA ILE A 229 -9.33 -35.41 7.15
C ILE A 229 -9.40 -36.44 6.04
N VAL A 230 -9.60 -35.99 4.80
CA VAL A 230 -9.87 -36.86 3.66
C VAL A 230 -8.68 -36.81 2.69
N PRO A 231 -7.90 -37.89 2.54
CA PRO A 231 -6.86 -37.93 1.53
C PRO A 231 -7.45 -37.83 0.12
N SER A 232 -6.99 -36.85 -0.65
CA SER A 232 -7.56 -36.46 -1.95
C SER A 232 -6.46 -36.03 -2.93
N ASP A 233 -6.81 -35.95 -4.22
CA ASP A 233 -5.93 -35.42 -5.26
C ASP A 233 -6.07 -33.90 -5.40
N ARG A 234 -7.06 -33.29 -4.74
CA ARG A 234 -7.30 -31.85 -4.72
C ARG A 234 -7.61 -31.38 -3.31
N GLU A 235 -7.02 -30.25 -2.93
CA GLU A 235 -7.23 -29.66 -1.62
C GLU A 235 -8.50 -28.80 -1.60
N ARG A 236 -9.34 -29.02 -0.59
CA ARG A 236 -10.64 -28.36 -0.42
C ARG A 236 -11.00 -28.32 1.05
N VAL A 237 -11.63 -27.24 1.46
CA VAL A 237 -12.25 -27.12 2.79
C VAL A 237 -13.76 -27.17 2.60
N HIS A 238 -14.46 -28.04 3.32
CA HIS A 238 -15.91 -28.15 3.23
C HIS A 238 -16.55 -27.63 4.51
N VAL A 239 -17.57 -26.79 4.35
CA VAL A 239 -18.30 -26.17 5.46
C VAL A 239 -19.79 -26.53 5.43
N ASP A 240 -20.41 -26.58 6.61
CA ASP A 240 -21.86 -26.69 6.74
C ASP A 240 -22.56 -25.31 6.65
N GLY A 241 -23.89 -25.34 6.76
CA GLY A 241 -24.72 -24.12 6.75
C GLY A 241 -24.51 -23.18 7.95
N ASN A 242 -23.84 -23.63 9.00
CA ASN A 242 -23.49 -22.82 10.18
C ASN A 242 -22.04 -22.29 10.13
N GLY A 243 -21.31 -22.55 9.04
CA GLY A 243 -19.91 -22.14 8.91
C GLY A 243 -18.94 -22.99 9.74
N LYS A 244 -19.33 -24.20 10.13
CA LYS A 244 -18.42 -25.19 10.71
C LYS A 244 -17.71 -25.94 9.58
N ILE A 245 -16.39 -26.05 9.66
CA ILE A 245 -15.60 -26.92 8.77
C ILE A 245 -15.86 -28.37 9.18
N VAL A 246 -16.42 -29.15 8.26
CA VAL A 246 -16.84 -30.54 8.48
C VAL A 246 -15.84 -31.55 7.91
N SER A 247 -15.17 -31.20 6.82
CA SER A 247 -14.08 -32.00 6.27
C SER A 247 -13.05 -31.14 5.56
N VAL A 248 -11.83 -31.65 5.49
CA VAL A 248 -10.73 -31.06 4.73
C VAL A 248 -10.11 -32.13 3.85
N ASP A 249 -10.15 -31.89 2.55
CA ASP A 249 -9.47 -32.72 1.57
C ASP A 249 -7.98 -32.32 1.57
N VAL A 250 -7.10 -33.26 1.94
CA VAL A 250 -5.65 -33.04 2.02
C VAL A 250 -4.96 -33.84 0.92
N ALA A 251 -3.99 -33.25 0.23
CA ALA A 251 -3.26 -33.93 -0.83
C ALA A 251 -2.63 -35.24 -0.31
N ARG A 252 -2.81 -36.37 -1.01
CA ARG A 252 -2.32 -37.70 -0.58
C ARG A 252 -0.84 -37.72 -0.21
N GLY A 253 -0.01 -36.97 -0.92
CA GLY A 253 1.43 -36.89 -0.64
C GLY A 253 1.81 -36.12 0.62
N ARG A 254 0.85 -35.45 1.29
CA ARG A 254 1.06 -34.70 2.53
C ARG A 254 0.70 -35.47 3.78
N ILE A 255 -0.10 -36.54 3.66
CA ILE A 255 -0.56 -37.36 4.77
C ILE A 255 -0.03 -38.78 4.62
N GLU A 256 0.85 -39.18 5.53
CA GLU A 256 1.53 -40.47 5.51
C GLU A 256 0.90 -41.37 6.58
N ASP A 257 0.32 -42.50 6.17
CA ASP A 257 -0.33 -43.47 7.08
C ASP A 257 -1.31 -42.84 8.09
N GLY A 258 -2.07 -41.83 7.64
CA GLY A 258 -3.05 -41.12 8.48
C GLY A 258 -2.45 -40.10 9.44
N TYR A 259 -1.16 -39.80 9.31
CA TYR A 259 -0.43 -38.84 10.12
C TYR A 259 0.01 -37.62 9.29
N LEU A 260 -0.14 -36.44 9.90
CA LEU A 260 0.35 -35.16 9.38
C LEU A 260 0.65 -34.23 10.55
N GLU A 261 1.78 -33.54 10.48
CA GLU A 261 2.11 -32.40 11.35
C GLU A 261 2.38 -31.17 10.49
N GLY A 262 1.51 -30.16 10.61
CA GLY A 262 1.53 -28.97 9.78
C GLY A 262 0.13 -28.47 9.48
N SER A 263 -0.04 -27.57 8.51
CA SER A 263 -1.38 -27.10 8.17
C SER A 263 -2.15 -28.14 7.35
N ILE A 264 -3.46 -28.24 7.54
CA ILE A 264 -4.34 -29.11 6.73
C ILE A 264 -4.99 -28.38 5.54
N PHE A 265 -4.89 -27.05 5.49
CA PHE A 265 -5.23 -26.19 4.36
C PHE A 265 -4.24 -25.02 4.31
N LEU A 266 -4.09 -24.37 3.17
CA LEU A 266 -3.16 -23.26 3.00
C LEU A 266 -3.92 -21.96 2.77
N TYR A 267 -3.22 -20.83 2.85
CA TYR A 267 -3.71 -19.56 2.33
C TYR A 267 -4.19 -19.76 0.89
N GLN A 268 -5.39 -19.22 0.58
CA GLN A 268 -6.09 -19.42 -0.68
C GLN A 268 -6.61 -20.84 -0.95
N SER A 269 -6.64 -21.75 0.03
CA SER A 269 -7.36 -23.02 -0.13
C SER A 269 -8.85 -22.78 -0.39
N PRO A 270 -9.45 -23.43 -1.41
CA PRO A 270 -10.84 -23.18 -1.78
C PRO A 270 -11.80 -23.77 -0.76
N VAL A 271 -12.83 -23.02 -0.42
CA VAL A 271 -13.85 -23.36 0.57
C VAL A 271 -15.19 -23.62 -0.13
N PHE A 272 -15.76 -24.78 0.12
CA PHE A 272 -17.00 -25.24 -0.48
C PHE A 272 -18.12 -25.38 0.55
N ARG A 273 -19.33 -25.00 0.15
CA ARG A 273 -20.58 -25.31 0.85
C ARG A 273 -21.53 -25.99 -0.13
N ASP A 274 -22.03 -27.17 0.22
CA ASP A 274 -22.95 -27.95 -0.61
C ASP A 274 -22.45 -28.17 -2.06
N GLY A 275 -21.13 -28.25 -2.24
CA GLY A 275 -20.47 -28.44 -3.54
C GLY A 275 -20.18 -27.15 -4.33
N GLU A 276 -20.64 -25.99 -3.85
CA GLU A 276 -20.38 -24.69 -4.45
C GLU A 276 -19.18 -23.99 -3.80
N LEU A 277 -18.32 -23.38 -4.61
CA LEU A 277 -17.19 -22.57 -4.12
C LEU A 277 -17.75 -21.27 -3.53
N ILE A 278 -17.61 -21.08 -2.23
CA ILE A 278 -18.07 -19.86 -1.54
C ILE A 278 -16.94 -18.86 -1.29
N GLY A 279 -15.69 -19.30 -1.34
CA GLY A 279 -14.55 -18.45 -1.04
C GLY A 279 -13.25 -19.20 -0.89
N HIS A 280 -12.27 -18.53 -0.29
CA HIS A 280 -10.97 -19.10 0.00
C HIS A 280 -10.56 -18.78 1.43
N ILE A 281 -9.76 -19.68 2.03
CA ILE A 281 -9.13 -19.41 3.32
C ILE A 281 -8.27 -18.14 3.20
N SER A 282 -8.49 -17.20 4.09
CA SER A 282 -7.65 -16.03 4.29
C SER A 282 -7.05 -16.06 5.70
N GLY A 283 -5.97 -15.31 5.92
CA GLY A 283 -5.33 -15.21 7.24
C GLY A 283 -4.49 -16.43 7.63
N GLU A 284 -4.46 -16.71 8.94
CA GLU A 284 -3.51 -17.65 9.54
C GLU A 284 -3.85 -19.12 9.30
N GLU A 285 -2.79 -19.91 9.09
CA GLU A 285 -2.83 -21.37 8.99
C GLU A 285 -2.53 -22.00 10.36
N PRO A 286 -3.47 -22.73 10.99
CA PRO A 286 -3.21 -23.37 12.27
C PRO A 286 -2.24 -24.54 12.11
N TYR A 287 -1.26 -24.63 13.00
CA TYR A 287 -0.41 -25.82 13.09
C TYR A 287 -1.24 -26.99 13.59
N THR A 288 -1.51 -27.96 12.72
CA THR A 288 -2.44 -29.05 12.99
C THR A 288 -1.68 -30.36 13.19
N ILE A 289 -2.12 -31.16 14.15
CA ILE A 289 -1.66 -32.55 14.32
C ILE A 289 -2.81 -33.46 13.89
N VAL A 290 -2.56 -34.32 12.92
CA VAL A 290 -3.51 -35.34 12.44
C VAL A 290 -2.98 -36.72 12.81
N ARG A 291 -3.86 -37.58 13.31
CA ARG A 291 -3.61 -39.00 13.57
C ARG A 291 -4.80 -39.82 13.16
N ASP A 292 -4.58 -40.97 12.54
CA ASP A 292 -5.64 -41.85 12.05
C ASP A 292 -6.70 -41.11 11.22
N TYR A 293 -6.29 -40.11 10.42
CA TYR A 293 -7.18 -39.25 9.63
C TYR A 293 -8.13 -38.35 10.43
N HIS A 294 -7.81 -38.08 11.70
CA HIS A 294 -8.54 -37.15 12.57
C HIS A 294 -7.62 -36.05 13.08
N ALA A 295 -8.12 -34.81 13.10
CA ALA A 295 -7.40 -33.72 13.74
C ALA A 295 -7.42 -33.89 15.26
N VAL A 296 -6.23 -33.87 15.87
CA VAL A 296 -6.03 -34.03 17.32
C VAL A 296 -5.76 -32.68 17.99
N SER A 297 -5.21 -31.71 17.27
CA SER A 297 -5.03 -30.36 17.79
C SER A 297 -4.85 -29.33 16.68
N PHE A 298 -5.19 -28.09 16.99
CA PHE A 298 -4.97 -26.87 16.21
C PHE A 298 -4.20 -25.87 17.07
N SER A 299 -2.91 -25.72 16.81
CA SER A 299 -1.97 -24.89 17.57
C SER A 299 -2.05 -25.15 19.08
N GLY A 300 -2.15 -26.44 19.47
CA GLY A 300 -2.27 -26.89 20.86
C GLY A 300 -3.66 -26.77 21.48
N LYS A 301 -4.70 -26.44 20.70
CA LYS A 301 -6.10 -26.34 21.15
C LYS A 301 -6.98 -27.34 20.41
N GLY A 302 -8.13 -27.71 20.98
CA GLY A 302 -9.10 -28.59 20.29
C GLY A 302 -9.97 -27.91 19.23
N SER A 303 -9.78 -26.61 18.99
CA SER A 303 -10.53 -25.86 17.99
C SER A 303 -9.79 -24.59 17.56
N ALA A 304 -10.10 -24.10 16.36
CA ALA A 304 -9.60 -22.83 15.84
C ALA A 304 -10.70 -22.04 15.11
N ARG A 305 -10.46 -20.75 14.90
CA ARG A 305 -11.27 -19.89 14.02
C ARG A 305 -10.45 -19.57 12.77
N ILE A 306 -11.04 -19.81 11.61
CA ILE A 306 -10.35 -19.69 10.32
C ILE A 306 -11.04 -18.58 9.51
N ALA A 307 -10.26 -17.65 8.98
CA ALA A 307 -10.81 -16.56 8.18
C ALA A 307 -11.17 -17.05 6.77
N LEU A 308 -12.29 -16.53 6.26
CA LEU A 308 -12.82 -16.79 4.93
C LEU A 308 -12.93 -15.46 4.18
N LYS A 309 -12.38 -15.41 2.96
CA LYS A 309 -12.64 -14.37 1.98
C LYS A 309 -13.57 -14.92 0.91
N GLU A 310 -14.76 -14.33 0.77
CA GLU A 310 -15.76 -14.79 -0.20
C GLU A 310 -15.31 -14.47 -1.63
N VAL A 311 -15.76 -15.28 -2.59
CA VAL A 311 -15.61 -14.93 -4.00
C VAL A 311 -16.54 -13.73 -4.27
N MET A 312 -15.99 -12.60 -4.70
CA MET A 312 -16.83 -11.45 -5.10
C MET A 312 -17.72 -11.87 -6.27
N SER A 313 -19.04 -11.79 -6.08
CA SER A 313 -20.06 -11.98 -7.13
C SER A 313 -19.99 -10.91 -8.20
#